data_AF-A0A1M5ZK40-F1
#
_entry.id   AF-A0A1M5ZK40-F1
#
_cell.length_a   1.000
_cell.length_b   1.000
_cell.length_c   1.000
_cell.angle_alpha   90.00
_cell.angle_beta   90.00
_cell.angle_gamma   90.00
#
_symmetry.space_group_name_H-M   'P 1'
#
loop_
_entity.id
_entity.type
_entity.pdbx_description
1 polymer ?
#
loop_
_entity_poly.entity_id
_entity_poly.type
_entity_poly.pdbx_seq_one_letter_code
_entity_poly.pdbx_strand_id
1 'polypeptide(L)'
;MKRILRDTCILAALMILCVFTVSIIWVGLTDEIRLVIELFLLSFIITLANWFIDEFISLSILWCYVVKYVVATGIVMLFGFIAGWFFRSNFWMAFIYVGIVLVLAYLVDVIKTKKDIEFINSKIKGR
;
A
#
# COMPACT_ATOMS: atom_id res chain seq x y z
N MET A 1 -10.01 15.65 -13.02
CA MET A 1 -8.68 15.11 -12.65
C MET A 1 -8.72 13.78 -11.91
N LYS A 2 -9.50 13.60 -10.83
CA LYS A 2 -9.56 12.30 -10.09
C LYS A 2 -9.91 11.08 -10.98
N ARG A 3 -10.86 11.21 -11.93
CA ARG A 3 -11.21 10.12 -12.87
C ARG A 3 -10.07 9.79 -13.81
N ILE A 4 -9.51 10.78 -14.50
CA ILE A 4 -8.41 10.58 -15.45
C ILE A 4 -7.21 9.91 -14.76
N LEU A 5 -6.79 10.39 -13.59
CA LEU A 5 -5.66 9.84 -12.86
C LEU A 5 -5.92 8.38 -12.41
N ARG A 6 -7.14 8.11 -11.91
CA ARG A 6 -7.57 6.75 -11.56
C ARG A 6 -7.58 5.83 -12.77
N ASP A 7 -8.18 6.28 -13.87
CA ASP A 7 -8.34 5.49 -15.08
C ASP A 7 -6.96 5.22 -15.72
N THR A 8 -6.03 6.20 -15.68
CA THR A 8 -4.62 6.00 -16.07
C THR A 8 -3.90 5.00 -15.16
N CYS A 9 -4.08 5.06 -13.83
CA CYS A 9 -3.49 4.07 -12.92
C CYS A 9 -4.04 2.66 -13.15
N ILE A 10 -5.35 2.52 -13.41
CA ILE A 10 -5.97 1.23 -13.73
C ILE A 10 -5.41 0.70 -15.06
N LEU A 11 -5.28 1.55 -16.06
CA LEU A 11 -4.76 1.17 -17.38
C LEU A 11 -3.27 0.80 -17.31
N ALA A 12 -2.48 1.48 -16.49
CA ALA A 12 -1.10 1.12 -16.19
C ALA A 12 -1.02 -0.23 -15.46
N ALA A 13 -1.86 -0.46 -14.44
CA ALA A 13 -1.92 -1.74 -13.74
C ALA A 13 -2.30 -2.89 -14.67
N LEU A 14 -3.27 -2.68 -15.58
CA LEU A 14 -3.66 -3.63 -16.62
C LEU A 14 -2.53 -3.92 -17.60
N MET A 15 -1.81 -2.89 -18.07
CA MET A 15 -0.64 -3.07 -18.93
C MET A 15 0.45 -3.91 -18.25
N ILE A 16 0.79 -3.55 -17.01
CA ILE A 16 1.78 -4.28 -16.21
C ILE A 16 1.34 -5.75 -16.08
N LEU A 17 0.09 -6.01 -15.70
CA LEU A 17 -0.43 -7.36 -15.55
C LEU A 17 -0.39 -8.14 -16.87
N CYS A 18 -0.74 -7.51 -18.00
CA CYS A 18 -0.73 -8.15 -19.31
C CYS A 18 0.70 -8.49 -19.76
N VAL A 19 1.64 -7.55 -19.63
CA VAL A 19 3.06 -7.76 -19.94
C VAL A 19 3.64 -8.87 -19.08
N PHE A 20 3.39 -8.86 -17.76
CA PHE A 20 3.87 -9.93 -16.87
C PHE A 20 3.26 -11.29 -17.21
N THR A 21 1.98 -11.34 -17.54
CA THR A 21 1.31 -12.60 -17.92
C THR A 21 1.94 -13.18 -19.19
N VAL A 22 2.19 -12.35 -20.20
CA VAL A 22 2.86 -12.77 -21.44
C VAL A 22 4.30 -13.21 -21.17
N SER A 23 5.05 -12.46 -20.36
CA SER A 23 6.43 -12.81 -19.97
C SER A 23 6.50 -14.16 -19.24
N ILE A 24 5.57 -14.44 -18.31
CA ILE A 24 5.49 -15.73 -17.60
C ILE A 24 5.24 -16.89 -18.58
N ILE A 25 4.32 -16.70 -19.54
CA ILE A 25 3.97 -17.74 -20.51
C ILE A 25 5.14 -18.05 -21.47
N TRP A 26 5.89 -17.02 -21.88
CA TRP A 26 6.91 -17.16 -22.93
C TRP A 26 8.30 -17.50 -22.41
N VAL A 27 8.71 -16.92 -21.28
CA VAL A 27 10.08 -17.01 -20.74
C VAL A 27 10.14 -17.88 -19.49
N GLY A 28 8.99 -18.14 -18.84
CA GLY A 28 8.93 -18.85 -17.57
C GLY A 28 9.22 -17.94 -16.36
N LEU A 29 9.46 -18.54 -15.19
CA LEU A 29 9.74 -17.84 -13.95
C LEU A 29 11.22 -17.46 -13.86
N THR A 30 11.56 -16.25 -14.31
CA THR A 30 12.88 -15.65 -14.09
C THR A 30 12.94 -14.96 -12.73
N ASP A 31 14.16 -14.64 -12.26
CA ASP A 31 14.37 -13.97 -10.97
C ASP A 31 13.69 -12.59 -10.91
N GLU A 32 13.62 -11.85 -12.02
CA GLU A 32 12.94 -10.55 -12.05
C GLU A 32 11.41 -10.70 -11.91
N ILE A 33 10.83 -11.70 -12.59
CA ILE A 33 9.39 -11.99 -12.52
C ILE A 33 9.03 -12.45 -11.10
N ARG A 34 9.88 -13.28 -10.48
CA ARG A 34 9.72 -13.71 -9.10
C ARG A 34 9.67 -12.51 -8.14
N LEU A 35 10.61 -11.57 -8.27
CA LEU A 35 10.66 -10.37 -7.43
C LEU A 35 9.38 -9.53 -7.56
N VAL A 36 8.84 -9.41 -8.76
CA VAL A 36 7.60 -8.66 -9.00
C VAL A 36 6.40 -9.36 -8.36
N ILE A 37 6.31 -10.69 -8.48
CA ILE A 37 5.26 -11.47 -7.82
C ILE A 37 5.35 -11.31 -6.30
N GLU A 38 6.55 -11.38 -5.73
CA GLU A 38 6.78 -11.20 -4.30
C GLU A 38 6.38 -9.78 -3.84
N LEU A 39 6.71 -8.73 -4.59
CA LEU A 39 6.26 -7.35 -4.32
C LEU A 39 4.73 -7.21 -4.41
N PHE A 40 4.11 -7.83 -5.41
CA PHE A 40 2.66 -7.84 -5.56
C PHE A 40 1.97 -8.52 -4.36
N LEU A 41 2.48 -9.67 -3.94
CA LEU A 41 1.96 -10.44 -2.82
C LEU A 41 2.12 -9.68 -1.51
N LEU A 42 3.27 -9.04 -1.29
CA LEU A 42 3.50 -8.15 -0.15
C LEU A 42 2.49 -6.99 -0.13
N SER A 43 2.31 -6.30 -1.26
CA SER A 43 1.36 -5.19 -1.39
C SER A 43 -0.08 -5.63 -1.09
N PHE A 44 -0.46 -6.82 -1.57
CA PHE A 44 -1.75 -7.42 -1.30
C PHE A 44 -1.95 -7.69 0.20
N ILE A 45 -0.98 -8.32 0.88
CA ILE A 45 -1.04 -8.60 2.31
C ILE A 45 -1.14 -7.31 3.14
N ILE A 46 -0.33 -6.29 2.82
CA ILE A 46 -0.38 -5.00 3.51
C ILE A 46 -1.74 -4.32 3.33
N THR A 47 -2.30 -4.37 2.12
CA THR A 47 -3.61 -3.79 1.83
C THR A 47 -4.71 -4.50 2.62
N LEU A 48 -4.67 -5.84 2.66
CA LEU A 48 -5.60 -6.64 3.44
C LEU A 48 -5.50 -6.31 4.93
N ALA A 49 -4.28 -6.25 5.47
CA ALA A 49 -4.04 -5.90 6.87
C ALA A 49 -4.55 -4.49 7.21
N ASN A 50 -4.33 -3.51 6.33
CA ASN A 50 -4.86 -2.16 6.50
C ASN A 50 -6.39 -2.15 6.51
N TRP A 51 -7.04 -2.90 5.62
CA TRP A 51 -8.49 -3.03 5.60
C TRP A 51 -9.02 -3.64 6.90
N PHE A 52 -8.38 -4.69 7.41
CA PHE A 52 -8.72 -5.27 8.72
C PHE A 52 -8.53 -4.28 9.87
N ILE A 53 -7.46 -3.48 9.87
CA ILE A 53 -7.25 -2.45 10.89
C ILE A 53 -8.38 -1.42 10.85
N ASP A 54 -8.75 -0.94 9.67
CA ASP A 54 -9.79 0.06 9.51
C ASP A 54 -11.18 -0.43 9.91
N GLU A 55 -11.48 -1.71 9.67
CA GLU A 55 -12.79 -2.30 9.99
C GLU A 55 -12.92 -2.63 11.49
N PHE A 56 -11.87 -3.17 12.12
CA PHE A 56 -11.95 -3.69 13.49
C PHE A 56 -11.45 -2.71 14.57
N ILE A 57 -10.71 -1.66 14.21
CA ILE A 57 -10.06 -0.77 15.18
C ILE A 57 -10.65 0.64 15.10
N SER A 58 -11.52 1.00 16.04
CA SER A 58 -12.11 2.34 16.18
C SER A 58 -11.24 3.31 17.00
N LEU A 59 -9.95 3.42 16.64
CA LEU A 59 -9.02 4.35 17.30
C LEU A 59 -9.07 5.75 16.66
N SER A 60 -8.59 6.75 17.40
CA SER A 60 -8.31 8.06 16.82
C SER A 60 -7.33 7.95 15.64
N ILE A 61 -7.44 8.83 14.65
CA ILE A 61 -6.64 8.83 13.42
C ILE A 61 -5.13 8.62 13.67
N LEU A 62 -4.54 9.30 14.66
CA LEU A 62 -3.11 9.18 14.94
C LEU A 62 -2.73 7.77 15.43
N TRP A 63 -3.49 7.23 16.39
CA TRP A 63 -3.25 5.89 16.93
C TRP A 63 -3.49 4.79 15.89
N CYS A 64 -4.49 4.95 15.02
CA CYS A 64 -4.71 4.03 13.90
C CYS A 64 -3.47 3.97 12.98
N TYR A 65 -2.89 5.12 12.66
CA TYR A 65 -1.67 5.19 11.84
C TYR A 65 -0.43 4.61 12.51
N VAL A 66 -0.28 4.77 13.82
CA VAL A 66 0.80 4.10 14.59
C VAL A 66 0.65 2.58 14.51
N VAL A 67 -0.58 2.05 14.66
CA VAL A 67 -0.84 0.61 14.54
C VAL A 67 -0.55 0.13 13.11
N LYS A 68 -1.03 0.84 12.09
CA LYS A 68 -0.72 0.52 10.68
C LYS A 68 0.78 0.50 10.42
N TYR A 69 1.54 1.43 10.99
CA TYR A 69 3.00 1.45 10.88
C TYR A 69 3.65 0.20 11.47
N VAL A 70 3.29 -0.15 12.71
CA VAL A 70 3.85 -1.33 13.39
C VAL A 70 3.50 -2.61 12.63
N VAL A 71 2.25 -2.75 12.19
CA VAL A 71 1.78 -3.93 11.44
C VAL A 71 2.47 -4.02 10.08
N ALA A 72 2.50 -2.94 9.31
CA ALA A 72 3.17 -2.92 8.00
C ALA A 72 4.66 -3.23 8.12
N THR A 73 5.35 -2.67 9.13
CA THR A 73 6.77 -2.95 9.37
C THR A 73 6.99 -4.42 9.75
N GLY A 74 6.14 -4.99 10.61
CA GLY A 74 6.17 -6.40 10.94
C GLY A 74 5.99 -7.30 9.72
N ILE A 75 5.01 -7.00 8.87
CA ILE A 75 4.75 -7.74 7.63
C ILE A 75 5.95 -7.66 6.68
N VAL A 76 6.49 -6.46 6.43
CA VAL A 76 7.64 -6.27 5.53
C VAL A 76 8.87 -6.99 6.04
N MET A 77 9.12 -6.99 7.35
CA MET A 77 10.24 -7.75 7.94
C MET A 77 10.03 -9.26 7.77
N LEU A 78 8.87 -9.80 8.17
CA LEU A 78 8.58 -11.23 8.07
C LEU A 78 8.66 -11.71 6.61
N PHE A 79 8.03 -10.98 5.70
CA PHE A 79 8.02 -11.31 4.28
C PHE A 79 9.41 -11.18 3.67
N GLY A 80 10.13 -10.10 3.96
CA GLY A 80 11.49 -9.88 3.49
C GLY A 80 12.49 -10.93 3.99
N PHE A 81 12.28 -11.49 5.19
CA PHE A 81 13.06 -12.64 5.67
C PHE A 81 12.76 -13.93 4.91
N ILE A 82 11.49 -14.22 4.62
CA ILE A 82 11.07 -15.43 3.88
C ILE A 82 11.55 -15.35 2.42
N ALA A 83 11.41 -14.18 1.80
CA ALA A 83 11.81 -13.94 0.42
C ALA A 83 13.33 -13.73 0.25
N GLY A 84 14.07 -13.56 1.35
CA GLY A 84 15.53 -13.36 1.32
C GLY A 84 15.98 -11.97 0.85
N TRP A 85 15.11 -10.97 0.94
CA TRP A 85 15.38 -9.60 0.48
C TRP A 85 16.39 -8.83 1.33
N PHE A 86 16.49 -9.19 2.61
CA PHE A 86 17.38 -8.52 3.55
C PHE A 86 18.35 -9.51 4.19
N PHE A 87 19.62 -9.10 4.28
CA PHE A 87 20.54 -9.73 5.21
C PHE A 87 20.09 -9.46 6.64
N ARG A 88 20.25 -10.44 7.53
CA ARG A 88 19.84 -10.36 8.95
C ARG A 88 20.45 -9.19 9.72
N SER A 89 21.53 -8.58 9.19
CA SER A 89 22.18 -7.36 9.71
C SER A 89 21.45 -6.07 9.33
N ASN A 90 20.74 -6.05 8.21
CA ASN A 90 20.18 -4.83 7.60
C ASN A 90 18.66 -4.70 7.78
N PHE A 91 18.06 -5.53 8.64
CA PHE A 91 16.62 -5.52 8.92
C PHE A 91 16.10 -4.13 9.37
N TRP A 92 16.97 -3.30 9.95
CA TRP A 92 16.63 -1.94 10.39
C TRP A 92 16.20 -1.01 9.24
N MET A 93 16.64 -1.29 8.00
CA MET A 93 16.24 -0.52 6.82
C MET A 93 14.74 -0.61 6.52
N ALA A 94 14.09 -1.72 6.90
CA ALA A 94 12.65 -1.88 6.71
C ALA A 94 11.84 -0.79 7.43
N PHE A 95 12.26 -0.37 8.63
CA PHE A 95 11.60 0.71 9.39
C PHE A 95 11.63 2.05 8.66
N ILE A 96 12.75 2.34 7.99
CA ILE A 96 12.96 3.59 7.25
C ILE A 96 12.08 3.59 5.99
N TYR A 97 12.11 2.49 5.22
CA TYR A 97 11.33 2.38 3.98
C TYR A 97 9.83 2.42 4.25
N VAL A 98 9.33 1.66 5.23
CA VAL A 98 7.91 1.70 5.61
C VAL A 98 7.53 3.07 6.15
N GLY A 99 8.41 3.72 6.92
CA GLY A 99 8.15 5.03 7.50
C GLY A 99 7.87 6.10 6.45
N ILE A 100 8.73 6.21 5.44
CA ILE A 100 8.58 7.20 4.36
C ILE A 100 7.26 6.98 3.61
N VAL A 101 6.96 5.74 3.22
CA VAL A 101 5.75 5.40 2.46
C VAL A 101 4.49 5.73 3.28
N LEU A 102 4.51 5.42 4.58
CA LEU A 102 3.35 5.59 5.45
C LEU A 102 3.09 7.05 5.83
N VAL A 103 4.14 7.87 5.92
CA VAL A 103 4.00 9.34 6.05
C VAL A 103 3.32 9.93 4.80
N LEU A 104 3.72 9.50 3.61
CA LEU A 104 3.07 9.94 2.38
C LEU A 104 1.60 9.49 2.33
N ALA A 105 1.31 8.25 2.72
CA ALA A 105 -0.05 7.74 2.83
C ALA A 105 -0.91 8.57 3.80
N TYR A 106 -0.36 8.90 4.98
CA TYR A 106 -1.01 9.75 5.97
C TYR A 106 -1.38 11.12 5.40
N LEU A 107 -0.46 11.78 4.70
CA LEU A 107 -0.72 13.10 4.10
C LEU A 107 -1.86 13.03 3.07
N VAL A 108 -1.89 11.99 2.24
CA VAL A 108 -2.96 11.79 1.24
C VAL A 108 -4.32 11.60 1.92
N ASP A 109 -4.38 10.77 2.97
CA ASP A 109 -5.62 10.51 3.70
C ASP A 109 -6.11 11.75 4.44
N VAL A 110 -5.25 12.52 5.10
CA VAL A 110 -5.64 13.78 5.77
C VAL A 110 -6.26 14.76 4.78
N ILE A 111 -5.69 14.90 3.57
CA ILE A 111 -6.24 15.76 2.52
C ILE A 111 -7.61 15.26 2.08
N LYS A 112 -7.79 13.95 1.95
CA LYS A 112 -9.07 13.33 1.57
C LYS A 112 -10.13 13.55 2.65
N THR A 113 -9.82 13.24 3.91
CA THR A 113 -10.72 13.43 5.05
C THR A 113 -11.14 14.89 5.20
N LYS A 114 -10.22 15.85 5.04
CA LYS A 114 -10.58 17.29 5.07
C LYS A 114 -11.57 17.65 3.97
N LYS A 115 -11.36 17.19 2.74
CA LYS A 115 -12.28 17.43 1.62
C LYS A 115 -13.65 16.81 1.87
N ASP A 116 -13.71 15.62 2.44
CA ASP A 116 -14.97 14.95 2.74
C ASP A 116 -15.75 15.68 3.85
N ILE A 117 -15.07 16.18 4.88
CA ILE A 117 -15.70 17.03 5.92
C ILE A 117 -16.23 18.34 5.34
N GLU A 118 -15.46 19.01 4.48
CA GLU A 118 -15.88 20.25 3.82
C GLU A 118 -17.09 20.03 2.89
N PHE A 119 -17.12 18.90 2.18
CA PHE A 119 -18.26 18.50 1.38
C PHE A 119 -19.52 18.24 2.22
N ILE A 120 -19.39 17.58 3.36
CA ILE A 120 -20.51 17.36 4.29
C ILE A 120 -21.01 18.70 4.86
N ASN A 121 -20.09 19.55 5.33
CA ASN A 121 -20.44 20.85 5.91
C ASN A 121 -21.12 21.79 4.89
N SER A 122 -20.68 21.78 3.63
CA SER A 122 -21.33 22.58 2.57
C SER A 122 -22.75 22.08 2.25
N LYS A 123 -23.00 20.77 2.32
CA LYS A 123 -24.37 20.22 2.21
C LYS A 123 -25.27 20.56 3.39
N ILE A 124 -24.73 20.65 4.60
CA ILE A 124 -25.50 21.01 5.80
C ILE A 124 -25.82 22.52 5.81
N LYS A 125 -24.88 23.38 5.42
CA LYS A 125 -25.09 24.85 5.33
C LYS A 125 -25.98 25.30 4.18
N GLY A 126 -26.22 24.44 3.19
CA GLY A 126 -27.11 24.72 2.04
C GLY A 126 -28.59 24.37 2.28
N ARG A 127 -28.94 23.94 3.50
CA ARG A 127 -30.31 23.88 4.04
C ARG A 127 -30.47 24.97 5.09
#